data_AF-A0A821N2I2-F1
#
_entry.id   AF-A0A821N2I2-F1
#
_cell.length_a   1.000
_cell.length_b   1.000
_cell.length_c   1.000
_cell.angle_alpha   90.00
_cell.angle_beta   90.00
_cell.angle_gamma   90.00
#
_symmetry.space_group_name_H-M   'P 1'
#
loop_
_entity.id
_entity.type
_entity.pdbx_description
1 polymer ?
#
loop_
_entity_poly.entity_id
_entity_poly.type
_entity_poly.pdbx_seq_one_letter_code
_entity_poly.pdbx_strand_id
1 'polypeptide(L)'
;MLLPFIYLIFLSHAILSVKHNRICYFTNWGAHRSIKEARLYPEDIPSDLCTHILYAFANLHGTSLQPQLTNDVNVYQGEKPLYPRIMKLKEKNPNLKILISCGGWGKAGEFEPLVGSESSRETFSKNVIEFCRKHGFDGIDLDWEFPGAEHRERFGLLTKVF
;
A
#
# COMPACT_ATOMS: atom_id res chain seq x y z
N MET A 1 -32.73 6.86 -60.48
CA MET A 1 -33.02 7.55 -59.21
C MET A 1 -32.01 7.03 -58.19
N LEU A 2 -31.01 7.85 -57.89
CA LEU A 2 -29.83 7.51 -57.08
C LEU A 2 -30.22 7.45 -55.59
N LEU A 3 -29.82 6.40 -54.88
CA LEU A 3 -29.69 6.42 -53.42
C LEU A 3 -28.25 5.99 -53.08
N PRO A 4 -27.38 6.92 -52.67
CA PRO A 4 -25.99 6.64 -52.37
C PRO A 4 -25.83 6.09 -50.94
N PHE A 5 -24.88 5.17 -50.82
CA PHE A 5 -23.92 5.02 -49.71
C PHE A 5 -24.25 5.71 -48.38
N ILE A 6 -24.56 4.91 -47.35
CA ILE A 6 -24.13 5.21 -45.98
C ILE A 6 -23.57 3.91 -45.38
N TYR A 7 -22.28 3.66 -45.63
CA TYR A 7 -21.48 2.81 -44.76
C TYR A 7 -21.23 3.60 -43.47
N LEU A 8 -21.97 3.27 -42.41
CA LEU A 8 -21.66 3.73 -41.05
C LEU A 8 -20.40 2.99 -40.57
N ILE A 9 -19.24 3.55 -40.89
CA ILE A 9 -17.99 3.20 -40.23
C ILE A 9 -18.09 3.80 -38.82
N PHE A 10 -18.50 3.00 -37.85
CA PHE A 10 -18.24 3.29 -36.44
C PHE A 10 -16.72 3.17 -36.22
N LEU A 11 -16.01 4.26 -36.49
CA LEU A 11 -14.66 4.46 -36.01
C LEU A 11 -14.76 4.59 -34.48
N SER A 12 -14.71 3.45 -33.80
CA SER A 12 -14.46 3.39 -32.37
C SER A 12 -13.10 4.03 -32.14
N HIS A 13 -13.08 5.32 -31.89
CA HIS A 13 -11.96 5.96 -31.23
C HIS A 13 -11.97 5.37 -29.82
N ALA A 14 -11.25 4.25 -29.64
CA ALA A 14 -10.78 3.86 -28.34
C ALA A 14 -9.92 5.03 -27.88
N ILE A 15 -10.52 5.95 -27.14
CA ILE A 15 -9.78 6.94 -26.39
C ILE A 15 -8.90 6.11 -25.47
N LEU A 16 -7.61 6.05 -25.79
CA LEU A 16 -6.60 5.53 -24.90
C LEU A 16 -6.62 6.45 -23.67
N SER A 17 -7.47 6.11 -22.71
CA SER A 17 -7.48 6.75 -21.41
C SER A 17 -6.13 6.44 -20.79
N VAL A 18 -5.26 7.45 -20.75
CA VAL A 18 -3.98 7.35 -20.05
C VAL A 18 -4.29 6.97 -18.61
N LYS A 19 -3.89 5.76 -18.21
CA LYS A 19 -4.14 5.24 -16.87
C LYS A 19 -3.15 5.92 -15.93
N HIS A 20 -3.64 6.85 -15.12
CA HIS A 20 -2.84 7.55 -14.13
C HIS A 20 -2.91 6.82 -12.78
N ASN A 21 -1.77 6.73 -12.09
CA ASN A 21 -1.74 6.24 -10.72
C ASN A 21 -2.25 7.35 -9.79
N ARG A 22 -3.38 7.10 -9.13
CA ARG A 22 -3.86 7.85 -7.97
C ARG A 22 -3.49 7.06 -6.71
N ILE A 23 -2.51 7.55 -5.96
CA ILE A 23 -1.94 6.88 -4.78
C ILE A 23 -2.45 7.60 -3.54
N CYS A 24 -3.05 6.86 -2.60
CA CYS A 24 -3.68 7.40 -1.41
C CYS A 24 -3.12 6.72 -0.16
N TYR A 25 -2.71 7.48 0.85
CA TYR A 25 -2.41 6.90 2.16
C TYR A 25 -3.70 6.66 2.95
N PHE A 26 -3.83 5.46 3.51
CA PHE A 26 -4.78 5.16 4.59
C PHE A 26 -3.99 5.02 5.88
N THR A 27 -4.39 5.77 6.91
CA THR A 27 -3.69 5.77 8.20
C THR A 27 -4.48 4.99 9.24
N ASN A 28 -3.89 3.94 9.81
CA ASN A 28 -4.57 3.06 10.78
C ASN A 28 -5.01 3.81 12.05
N TRP A 29 -4.29 4.86 12.45
CA TRP A 29 -4.66 5.73 13.57
C TRP A 29 -5.87 6.62 13.27
N GLY A 30 -6.27 6.77 12.00
CA GLY A 30 -7.47 7.51 11.59
C GLY A 30 -8.75 6.96 12.22
N ALA A 31 -8.84 5.65 12.44
CA ALA A 31 -9.95 5.00 13.13
C ALA A 31 -10.06 5.39 14.61
N HIS A 32 -8.98 5.92 15.21
CA HIS A 32 -8.88 6.24 16.64
C HIS A 32 -9.00 7.74 16.95
N ARG A 33 -9.44 8.56 15.98
CA ARG A 33 -9.69 9.99 16.20
C ARG A 33 -10.75 10.19 17.31
N SER A 34 -10.55 11.24 18.11
CA SER A 34 -11.41 11.59 19.24
C SER A 34 -12.82 12.01 18.81
N ILE A 35 -12.90 12.76 17.71
CA ILE A 35 -14.16 13.15 17.07
C ILE A 35 -14.64 11.99 16.20
N LYS A 36 -15.83 11.46 16.48
CA LYS A 36 -16.37 10.26 15.83
C LYS A 36 -16.57 10.46 14.34
N GLU A 37 -17.06 11.61 13.92
CA GLU A 37 -17.32 12.00 12.53
C GLU A 37 -16.02 12.17 11.74
N ALA A 38 -14.90 12.41 12.43
CA ALA A 38 -13.60 12.51 11.80
C ALA A 38 -12.90 11.15 11.69
N ARG A 39 -13.43 10.07 12.29
CA ARG A 39 -12.82 8.74 12.17
C ARG A 39 -12.89 8.28 10.73
N LEU A 40 -11.79 7.66 10.29
CA LEU A 40 -11.67 7.09 8.96
C LEU A 40 -11.55 5.58 9.08
N TYR A 41 -12.51 4.87 8.52
CA TYR A 41 -12.49 3.42 8.37
C TYR A 41 -12.30 3.03 6.90
N PRO A 42 -11.85 1.80 6.61
CA PRO A 42 -11.65 1.37 5.23
C PRO A 42 -12.89 1.51 4.34
N GLU A 43 -14.08 1.27 4.89
CA GLU A 43 -15.35 1.34 4.15
C GLU A 43 -15.78 2.75 3.76
N ASP A 44 -15.17 3.78 4.36
CA ASP A 44 -15.40 5.19 4.03
C ASP A 44 -14.67 5.62 2.75
N ILE A 45 -13.71 4.81 2.27
CA ILE A 45 -12.94 5.09 1.06
C ILE A 45 -13.77 4.67 -0.18
N PRO A 46 -14.11 5.60 -1.08
CA PRO A 46 -14.72 5.22 -2.36
C PRO A 46 -13.75 4.33 -3.15
N SER A 47 -14.22 3.14 -3.57
CA SER A 47 -13.34 2.10 -4.13
C SER A 47 -12.67 2.50 -5.45
N ASP A 48 -13.21 3.50 -6.15
CA ASP A 48 -12.70 4.04 -7.41
C ASP A 48 -11.89 5.32 -7.23
N LEU A 49 -11.82 5.89 -6.02
CA LEU A 49 -11.05 7.11 -5.73
C LEU A 49 -9.57 6.91 -6.04
N CYS A 50 -9.01 5.77 -5.63
CA CYS A 50 -7.58 5.48 -5.70
C CYS A 50 -7.33 4.28 -6.62
N THR A 51 -6.16 4.29 -7.27
CA THR A 51 -5.63 3.10 -7.96
C THR A 51 -4.76 2.26 -7.03
N HIS A 52 -4.09 2.93 -6.08
CA HIS A 52 -3.22 2.33 -5.08
C HIS A 52 -3.56 2.93 -3.72
N ILE A 53 -3.64 2.09 -2.70
CA ILE A 53 -3.72 2.51 -1.30
C ILE A 53 -2.43 2.08 -0.60
N LEU A 54 -1.81 3.01 0.11
CA LEU A 54 -0.66 2.79 0.98
C LEU A 54 -1.17 2.70 2.42
N TYR A 55 -1.13 1.52 3.01
CA TYR A 55 -1.55 1.32 4.40
C TYR A 55 -0.43 1.73 5.34
N ALA A 56 -0.61 2.85 6.03
CA ALA A 56 0.32 3.40 7.00
C ALA A 56 -0.11 3.02 8.44
N PHE A 57 0.69 2.27 9.21
CA PHE A 57 1.95 1.60 8.84
C PHE A 57 2.01 0.17 9.42
N ALA A 58 2.95 -0.63 8.94
CA ALA A 58 3.51 -1.76 9.70
C ALA A 58 4.70 -1.28 10.54
N ASN A 59 4.93 -1.93 11.68
CA ASN A 59 6.15 -1.76 12.46
C ASN A 59 7.29 -2.58 11.85
N LEU A 60 8.49 -2.01 11.86
CA LEU A 60 9.70 -2.69 11.46
C LEU A 60 10.45 -3.17 12.70
N HIS A 61 10.72 -4.48 12.77
CA HIS A 61 11.44 -5.08 13.89
C HIS A 61 12.55 -6.00 13.37
N GLY A 62 13.78 -5.49 13.40
CA GLY A 62 14.92 -6.16 12.77
C GLY A 62 14.69 -6.27 11.27
N THR A 63 14.60 -7.50 10.75
CA THR A 63 14.35 -7.80 9.33
C THR A 63 12.91 -8.24 9.05
N SER A 64 11.96 -7.95 9.95
CA SER A 64 10.57 -8.40 9.80
C SER A 64 9.57 -7.27 9.97
N LEU A 65 8.46 -7.37 9.24
CA LEU A 65 7.28 -6.53 9.45
C LEU A 65 6.36 -7.14 10.51
N GLN A 66 5.74 -6.27 11.30
CA GLN A 66 4.70 -6.63 12.26
C GLN A 66 3.53 -5.65 12.14
N PRO A 67 2.28 -6.08 12.42
CA PRO A 67 1.17 -5.14 12.52
C PRO A 67 1.48 -4.08 13.58
N GLN A 68 1.17 -2.82 13.29
CA GLN A 68 1.54 -1.71 14.17
C GLN A 68 0.58 -1.59 15.35
N LEU A 69 -0.72 -1.78 15.08
CA LEU A 69 -1.76 -1.71 16.09
C LEU A 69 -2.41 -3.09 16.29
N THR A 70 -2.90 -3.35 17.50
CA THR A 70 -3.64 -4.59 17.79
C THR A 70 -4.82 -4.77 16.86
N ASN A 71 -5.53 -3.68 16.53
CA ASN A 71 -6.70 -3.69 15.66
C ASN A 71 -6.37 -3.78 14.16
N ASP A 72 -5.09 -3.84 13.76
CA ASP A 72 -4.74 -4.15 12.37
C ASP A 72 -5.18 -5.59 12.02
N VAL A 73 -4.97 -6.52 12.95
CA VAL A 73 -5.18 -7.97 12.73
C VAL A 73 -6.16 -8.63 13.69
N ASN A 74 -6.45 -8.03 14.85
CA ASN A 74 -7.38 -8.57 15.85
C ASN A 74 -8.60 -7.66 16.05
N VAL A 75 -9.65 -8.21 16.64
CA VAL A 75 -10.73 -7.40 17.21
C VAL A 75 -10.19 -6.65 18.42
N TYR A 76 -10.47 -5.35 18.52
CA TYR A 76 -10.01 -4.52 19.63
C TYR A 76 -11.09 -3.49 19.98
N GLN A 77 -11.48 -3.42 21.25
CA GLN A 77 -12.54 -2.52 21.72
C GLN A 77 -13.86 -2.65 20.91
N GLY A 78 -14.20 -3.85 20.46
CA GLY A 78 -15.40 -4.13 19.65
C GLY A 78 -15.27 -3.82 18.16
N GLU A 79 -14.16 -3.22 17.71
CA GLU A 79 -13.89 -2.93 16.31
C GLU A 79 -13.27 -4.14 15.59
N LYS A 80 -13.75 -4.41 14.38
CA LYS A 80 -13.21 -5.47 13.51
C LYS A 80 -11.81 -5.11 13.00
N PRO A 81 -10.94 -6.10 12.73
CA PRO A 81 -9.57 -5.86 12.29
C PRO A 81 -9.50 -5.08 10.96
N LEU A 82 -8.56 -4.15 10.84
CA LEU A 82 -8.45 -3.23 9.72
C LEU A 82 -7.88 -3.88 8.44
N TYR A 83 -6.90 -4.78 8.52
CA TYR A 83 -6.32 -5.41 7.33
C TYR A 83 -7.37 -6.15 6.49
N PRO A 84 -8.21 -7.06 7.05
CA PRO A 84 -9.24 -7.71 6.25
C PRO A 84 -10.26 -6.71 5.68
N ARG A 85 -10.57 -5.64 6.41
CA ARG A 85 -11.53 -4.61 5.99
C ARG A 85 -11.03 -3.81 4.79
N ILE A 86 -9.76 -3.41 4.78
CA ILE A 86 -9.21 -2.68 3.63
C ILE A 86 -9.08 -3.57 2.40
N MET A 87 -8.76 -4.86 2.57
CA MET A 87 -8.70 -5.81 1.45
C MET A 87 -10.05 -6.01 0.77
N LYS A 88 -11.18 -5.87 1.48
CA LYS A 88 -12.52 -5.94 0.88
C LYS A 88 -12.81 -4.84 -0.14
N LEU A 89 -12.06 -3.74 -0.15
CA LEU A 89 -12.20 -2.73 -1.19
C LEU A 89 -11.90 -3.30 -2.59
N LYS A 90 -11.08 -4.35 -2.67
CA LYS A 90 -10.76 -5.06 -3.92
C LYS A 90 -11.94 -5.85 -4.48
N GLU A 91 -12.95 -6.18 -3.66
CA GLU A 91 -14.20 -6.80 -4.14
C GLU A 91 -15.00 -5.82 -5.00
N LYS A 92 -14.98 -4.54 -4.65
CA LYS A 92 -15.66 -3.46 -5.39
C LYS A 92 -14.81 -2.92 -6.55
N ASN A 93 -13.50 -2.89 -6.39
CA ASN A 93 -12.56 -2.51 -7.43
C ASN A 93 -11.42 -3.55 -7.54
N PRO A 94 -11.57 -4.57 -8.40
CA PRO A 94 -10.56 -5.62 -8.58
C PRO A 94 -9.21 -5.12 -9.10
N ASN A 95 -9.16 -3.90 -9.65
CA ASN A 95 -7.92 -3.27 -10.12
C ASN A 95 -7.16 -2.51 -9.02
N LEU A 96 -7.77 -2.32 -7.84
CA LEU A 96 -7.15 -1.65 -6.70
C LEU A 96 -5.95 -2.46 -6.20
N LYS A 97 -4.83 -1.76 -6.01
CA LYS A 97 -3.64 -2.30 -5.33
C LYS A 97 -3.55 -1.74 -3.92
N ILE A 98 -3.26 -2.59 -2.95
CA ILE A 98 -3.11 -2.18 -1.56
C ILE A 98 -1.73 -2.62 -1.09
N LEU A 99 -0.86 -1.66 -0.79
CA LEU A 99 0.51 -1.88 -0.34
C LEU A 99 0.59 -1.60 1.16
N ILE A 100 1.48 -2.30 1.86
CA ILE A 100 1.81 -1.99 3.25
C ILE A 100 3.00 -1.03 3.29
N SER A 101 2.86 0.10 3.98
CA SER A 101 3.96 1.03 4.21
C SER A 101 4.69 0.67 5.51
N CYS A 102 6.02 0.72 5.51
CA CYS A 102 6.83 0.64 6.73
C CYS A 102 7.73 1.88 6.86
N GLY A 103 7.89 2.38 8.08
CA GLY A 103 8.68 3.58 8.37
C GLY A 103 7.83 4.74 8.88
N GLY A 104 7.96 5.89 8.21
CA GLY A 104 7.37 7.16 8.61
C GLY A 104 8.21 7.93 9.62
N TRP A 105 7.74 9.14 9.94
CA TRP A 105 8.43 10.07 10.84
C TRP A 105 8.82 9.44 12.19
N GLY A 106 10.09 9.61 12.57
CA GLY A 106 10.63 9.11 13.83
C GLY A 106 11.02 7.63 13.84
N LYS A 107 10.93 6.94 12.70
CA LYS A 107 11.30 5.51 12.55
C LYS A 107 12.59 5.27 11.77
N ALA A 108 13.36 6.31 11.44
CA ALA A 108 14.57 6.21 10.61
C ALA A 108 15.56 5.14 11.09
N GLY A 109 15.78 5.04 12.41
CA GLY A 109 16.71 4.06 12.99
C GLY A 109 16.29 2.60 12.81
N GLU A 110 15.02 2.32 12.51
CA GLU A 110 14.53 0.95 12.29
C GLU A 110 15.01 0.37 10.96
N PHE A 111 15.43 1.20 10.00
CA PHE A 111 15.97 0.76 8.70
C PHE A 111 17.44 0.35 8.76
N GLU A 112 18.20 0.79 9.77
CA GLU A 112 19.64 0.49 9.91
C GLU A 112 19.95 -1.02 9.86
N PRO A 113 19.24 -1.89 10.61
CA PRO A 113 19.50 -3.32 10.58
C PRO A 113 19.21 -3.95 9.21
N LEU A 114 18.29 -3.37 8.43
CA LEU A 114 17.94 -3.85 7.09
C LEU A 114 19.06 -3.65 6.11
N VAL A 115 19.63 -2.46 6.09
CA VAL A 115 20.62 -2.08 5.08
C VAL A 115 22.05 -2.45 5.47
N GLY A 116 22.28 -2.84 6.73
CA GLY A 116 23.59 -3.15 7.29
C GLY A 116 24.34 -4.31 6.62
N SER A 117 23.65 -5.29 6.02
CA SER A 117 24.30 -6.41 5.33
C SER A 117 23.46 -6.97 4.18
N GLU A 118 24.09 -7.72 3.27
CA GLU A 118 23.38 -8.43 2.18
C GLU A 118 22.40 -9.46 2.73
N SER A 119 22.83 -10.27 3.70
CA SER A 119 21.98 -11.24 4.38
C SER A 119 20.76 -10.59 5.05
N SER A 120 20.92 -9.42 5.67
CA SER A 120 19.81 -8.66 6.25
C SER A 120 18.78 -8.25 5.19
N ARG A 121 19.25 -7.73 4.05
CA ARG A 121 18.39 -7.31 2.93
C ARG A 121 17.61 -8.49 2.35
N GLU A 122 18.28 -9.61 2.08
CA GLU A 122 17.63 -10.82 1.55
C GLU A 122 16.61 -11.39 2.54
N THR A 123 16.95 -11.42 3.83
CA THR A 123 16.05 -11.89 4.88
C THR A 123 14.81 -11.00 4.96
N PHE A 124 15.01 -9.68 4.91
CA PHE A 124 13.89 -8.73 4.92
C PHE A 124 12.99 -8.88 3.70
N SER A 125 13.55 -9.01 2.48
CA SER A 125 12.76 -9.26 1.27
C SER A 125 11.87 -10.50 1.41
N LYS A 126 12.43 -11.62 1.88
CA LYS A 126 11.67 -12.86 2.13
C LYS A 126 10.55 -12.65 3.15
N ASN A 127 10.87 -12.00 4.28
CA ASN A 127 9.91 -11.75 5.35
C ASN A 127 8.77 -10.81 4.92
N VAL A 128 9.08 -9.79 4.12
CA VAL A 128 8.09 -8.87 3.54
C VAL A 128 7.16 -9.61 2.59
N ILE A 129 7.69 -10.47 1.71
CA ILE A 129 6.87 -11.28 0.79
C ILE A 129 5.92 -12.18 1.59
N GLU A 130 6.40 -12.82 2.65
CA GLU A 130 5.56 -13.64 3.53
C GLU A 130 4.48 -12.81 4.22
N PHE A 131 4.84 -11.64 4.77
CA PHE A 131 3.89 -10.72 5.41
C PHE A 131 2.80 -10.27 4.44
N CYS A 132 3.17 -9.85 3.23
CA CYS A 132 2.23 -9.42 2.21
C CYS A 132 1.28 -10.54 1.81
N ARG A 133 1.78 -11.75 1.56
CA ARG A 133 0.95 -12.93 1.23
C ARG A 133 0.01 -13.29 2.36
N LYS A 134 0.48 -13.27 3.61
CA LYS A 134 -0.30 -13.59 4.81
C LYS A 134 -1.49 -12.64 4.99
N HIS A 135 -1.31 -11.35 4.69
CA HIS A 135 -2.30 -10.31 4.96
C HIS A 135 -3.02 -9.78 3.70
N GLY A 136 -2.66 -10.27 2.50
CA GLY A 136 -3.31 -9.94 1.24
C GLY A 136 -2.79 -8.68 0.54
N PHE A 137 -1.68 -8.09 1.00
CA PHE A 137 -1.08 -6.92 0.38
C PHE A 137 -0.46 -7.24 -0.98
N ASP A 138 -0.58 -6.31 -1.92
CA ASP A 138 -0.05 -6.41 -3.28
C ASP A 138 1.43 -5.98 -3.40
N GLY A 139 2.00 -5.41 -2.34
CA GLY A 139 3.37 -4.91 -2.33
C GLY A 139 3.72 -4.17 -1.04
N ILE A 140 4.93 -3.59 -1.04
CA ILE A 140 5.48 -2.80 0.06
C ILE A 140 5.80 -1.38 -0.41
N ASP A 141 5.67 -0.44 0.51
CA ASP A 141 6.08 0.95 0.39
C ASP A 141 7.12 1.26 1.48
N LEU A 142 8.28 1.77 1.09
CA LEU A 142 9.44 1.97 1.98
C LEU A 142 9.59 3.46 2.34
N ASP A 143 8.99 3.85 3.46
CA ASP A 143 8.95 5.24 3.92
C ASP A 143 10.08 5.53 4.91
N TRP A 144 11.34 5.40 4.45
CA TRP A 144 12.50 5.80 5.26
C TRP A 144 12.66 7.33 5.22
N GLU A 145 12.40 7.97 6.36
CA GLU A 145 12.48 9.43 6.55
C GLU A 145 13.61 9.85 7.52
N PHE A 146 14.84 10.10 7.07
CA PHE A 146 15.38 9.87 5.73
C PHE A 146 16.72 9.13 5.83
N PRO A 147 17.12 8.36 4.81
CA PRO A 147 18.46 7.82 4.76
C PRO A 147 19.50 8.96 4.72
N GLY A 148 20.43 8.93 5.67
CA GLY A 148 21.65 9.74 5.63
C GLY A 148 22.53 9.47 4.40
N ALA A 149 23.53 10.31 4.17
CA ALA A 149 24.43 10.18 3.02
C ALA A 149 25.18 8.84 3.00
N GLU A 150 25.55 8.35 4.18
CA GLU A 150 26.19 7.07 4.46
C GLU A 150 25.30 5.86 4.12
N HIS A 151 23.98 6.05 3.99
CA HIS A 151 23.03 4.99 3.68
C HIS A 151 22.71 4.89 2.19
N ARG A 152 23.09 5.87 1.37
CA ARG A 152 22.68 5.98 -0.04
C ARG A 152 22.87 4.68 -0.83
N GLU A 153 24.07 4.13 -0.79
CA GLU A 153 24.39 2.90 -1.52
C GLU A 153 23.64 1.70 -0.96
N ARG A 154 23.59 1.58 0.38
CA ARG A 154 22.98 0.43 1.05
C ARG A 154 21.46 0.39 0.89
N PHE A 155 20.79 1.55 0.89
CA PHE A 155 19.38 1.66 0.57
C PHE A 155 19.11 1.35 -0.91
N GLY A 156 19.98 1.79 -1.82
CA GLY A 156 19.94 1.39 -3.22
C GLY A 156 20.10 -0.12 -3.43
N LEU A 157 20.87 -0.82 -2.60
CA LEU A 157 20.97 -2.28 -2.63
C LEU A 157 19.72 -2.96 -2.06
N LEU A 158 19.08 -2.38 -1.05
CA LEU A 158 17.83 -2.90 -0.49
C LEU A 158 16.71 -2.93 -1.55
N THR A 159 16.60 -1.90 -2.38
CA THR A 159 15.54 -1.85 -3.40
C THR A 159 15.73 -2.86 -4.54
N LYS A 160 16.91 -3.48 -4.66
CA LYS A 160 17.23 -4.47 -5.71
C LYS A 160 16.97 -5.92 -5.32
N VAL A 161 16.59 -6.19 -4.07
CA VAL A 161 16.34 -7.56 -3.58
C VAL A 161 14.86 -7.94 -3.57
N PHE A 162 13.98 -7.08 -4.09
CA PHE A 162 12.54 -7.32 -4.25
C PHE A 162 12.20 -7.90 -5.61
#